data_AF-A0AAE3JED2-F1
#
_entry.id   AF-A0AAE3JED2-F1
#
_cell.length_a   1.000
_cell.length_b   1.000
_cell.length_c   1.000
_cell.angle_alpha   90.00
_cell.angle_beta   90.00
_cell.angle_gamma   90.00
#
_symmetry.space_group_name_H-M   'P 1'
#
loop_
_entity.id
_entity.type
_entity.pdbx_description
1 polymer ?
#
loop_
_entity_poly.entity_id
_entity_poly.type
_entity_poly.pdbx_seq_one_letter_code
_entity_poly.pdbx_strand_id
1 'polypeptide(L)'
;MELTYHRKGDYLFPNLTIQETEVQIGKYGMLRRTFLKEHKNSLYQSLLLTGKLNSHLEEIEKTAQKRLEVQIAKLLEKNPAPSKEENPMAWTAHMNSLTATAEESILTELVYS
;
A
#
# COMPACT_ATOMS: atom_id res chain seq x y z
N MET A 1 -6.00 14.25 -23.57
CA MET A 1 -4.58 14.63 -23.52
C MET A 1 -4.24 15.32 -24.82
N GLU A 2 -3.86 16.59 -24.79
CA GLU A 2 -3.26 17.27 -25.94
C GLU A 2 -1.76 16.99 -25.95
N LEU A 3 -1.26 16.44 -27.05
CA LEU A 3 0.17 16.15 -27.22
C LEU A 3 0.88 17.44 -27.65
N THR A 4 1.61 18.05 -26.73
CA THR A 4 2.40 19.25 -27.02
C THR A 4 3.82 18.87 -27.41
N TYR A 5 4.54 19.73 -28.13
CA TYR A 5 5.88 19.44 -28.64
C TYR A 5 6.84 20.57 -28.29
N HIS A 6 8.12 20.24 -28.12
CA HIS A 6 9.22 21.22 -28.08
C HIS A 6 10.23 20.92 -29.20
N ARG A 7 10.81 21.98 -29.77
CA ARG A 7 11.76 21.85 -30.87
C ARG A 7 13.19 21.73 -30.33
N LYS A 8 13.96 20.77 -30.84
CA LYS A 8 15.40 20.63 -30.60
C LYS A 8 16.12 20.36 -31.92
N GLY A 9 16.84 21.36 -32.43
CA GLY A 9 17.38 21.35 -33.79
C GLY A 9 16.26 21.41 -34.83
N ASP A 10 16.26 20.46 -35.76
CA ASP A 10 15.24 20.33 -36.81
C ASP A 10 14.12 19.35 -36.45
N TYR A 11 14.12 18.82 -35.23
CA TYR A 11 13.15 17.83 -34.76
C TYR A 11 12.21 18.40 -33.70
N LEU A 12 10.96 17.96 -33.74
CA LEU A 12 9.96 18.18 -32.69
C LEU A 12 9.87 16.96 -31.80
N PHE A 13 10.17 17.13 -30.51
CA PHE A 13 10.05 16.10 -29.50
C PHE A 13 8.71 16.25 -28.78
N PRO A 14 7.92 15.18 -28.62
CA PRO A 14 6.70 15.24 -27.84
C PRO A 14 7.03 15.49 -26.36
N ASN A 15 6.25 16.37 -25.73
CA ASN A 15 6.28 16.62 -24.30
C ASN A 15 5.52 15.49 -23.59
N LEU A 16 6.24 14.42 -23.27
CA LEU A 16 5.69 13.31 -22.51
C LEU A 16 5.69 13.68 -21.03
N THR A 17 4.51 13.98 -20.49
CA THR A 17 4.32 14.15 -19.03
C THR A 17 3.39 13.06 -18.53
N ILE A 18 3.76 12.45 -17.40
CA ILE A 18 2.88 11.53 -16.70
C ILE A 18 1.97 12.39 -15.81
N GLN A 19 0.67 12.39 -16.10
CA GLN A 19 -0.32 13.04 -15.26
C GLN A 19 -0.63 12.14 -14.06
N GLU A 20 0.26 12.13 -13.06
CA GLU A 20 -0.02 11.46 -11.80
C GLU A 20 -0.50 12.47 -10.76
N THR A 21 -1.67 12.20 -10.18
CA THR A 21 -2.16 12.94 -9.01
C THR A 21 -1.34 12.51 -7.81
N GLU A 22 -0.79 13.46 -7.07
CA GLU A 22 -0.10 13.17 -5.82
C GLU A 22 -1.12 12.67 -4.79
N VAL A 23 -1.03 11.40 -4.42
CA VAL A 23 -1.91 10.77 -3.42
C VAL A 23 -1.11 10.55 -2.15
N GLN A 24 -1.72 10.89 -1.01
CA GLN A 24 -1.17 10.54 0.30
C GLN A 24 -1.35 9.02 0.50
N ILE A 25 -0.26 8.27 0.36
CA ILE A 25 -0.26 6.81 0.46
C ILE A 25 0.15 6.40 1.89
N GLY A 26 -0.63 5.52 2.50
CA GLY A 26 -0.36 4.98 3.84
C GLY A 26 0.78 3.96 3.88
N LYS A 27 0.93 3.29 5.03
CA LYS A 27 2.02 2.33 5.30
C LYS A 27 2.09 1.23 4.24
N TYR A 28 0.97 0.60 3.91
CA TYR A 28 0.96 -0.59 3.05
C TYR A 28 1.19 -0.24 1.59
N GLY A 29 0.62 0.86 1.11
CA GLY A 29 0.89 1.34 -0.24
C GLY A 29 2.36 1.79 -0.40
N MET A 30 2.97 2.39 0.63
CA MET A 30 4.40 2.73 0.61
C MET A 30 5.28 1.48 0.52
N LEU A 31 4.99 0.45 1.32
CA LEU A 31 5.71 -0.83 1.26
C LEU A 31 5.54 -1.50 -0.10
N ARG A 32 4.33 -1.51 -0.66
CA ARG A 32 4.07 -2.07 -1.99
C ARG A 32 4.86 -1.32 -3.07
N ARG A 33 4.92 0.01 -2.98
CA ARG A 33 5.70 0.83 -3.93
C ARG A 33 7.17 0.45 -3.91
N THR A 34 7.77 0.34 -2.73
CA THR A 34 9.17 -0.07 -2.56
C THR A 34 9.39 -1.47 -3.13
N PHE A 35 8.53 -2.42 -2.77
CA PHE A 35 8.61 -3.79 -3.27
C PHE A 35 8.51 -3.88 -4.80
N LEU A 36 7.55 -3.16 -5.40
CA LEU A 36 7.40 -3.12 -6.86
C LEU A 36 8.65 -2.55 -7.53
N LYS A 37 9.25 -1.50 -6.97
CA LYS A 37 10.45 -0.88 -7.52
C LYS A 37 11.67 -1.79 -7.44
N GLU A 38 11.86 -2.47 -6.30
CA GLU A 38 13.07 -3.27 -6.02
C GLU A 38 12.99 -4.69 -6.60
N HIS A 39 11.81 -5.31 -6.56
CA HIS A 39 11.64 -6.73 -6.89
C HIS A 39 10.76 -6.98 -8.11
N LYS A 40 9.92 -6.03 -8.53
CA LYS A 40 9.01 -6.17 -9.69
C LYS A 40 9.07 -4.96 -10.63
N ASN A 41 10.28 -4.50 -10.96
CA ASN A 41 10.49 -3.26 -11.69
C ASN A 41 9.70 -3.20 -13.02
N SER A 42 9.56 -4.30 -13.75
CA SER A 42 8.76 -4.33 -14.99
C SER A 42 7.29 -3.94 -14.76
N LEU A 43 6.67 -4.41 -13.68
CA LEU A 43 5.31 -4.05 -13.31
C LEU A 43 5.24 -2.60 -12.82
N TYR A 44 6.21 -2.17 -12.02
CA TYR A 44 6.32 -0.79 -11.56
C TYR A 44 6.35 0.19 -12.74
N GLN A 45 7.24 -0.04 -13.72
CA GLN A 45 7.36 0.82 -14.90
C GLN A 45 6.07 0.81 -15.74
N SER A 46 5.44 -0.35 -15.92
CA SER A 46 4.16 -0.44 -16.63
C SER A 46 3.06 0.40 -15.97
N LEU A 47 2.92 0.31 -14.64
CA LEU A 47 1.95 1.08 -13.88
C LEU A 47 2.25 2.58 -13.92
N LEU A 48 3.53 2.96 -13.80
CA LEU A 48 3.97 4.36 -13.86
C LEU A 48 3.71 4.97 -15.24
N LEU A 49 4.10 4.28 -16.32
CA LEU A 49 3.91 4.77 -17.69
C LEU A 49 2.44 4.82 -18.10
N THR A 50 1.59 3.97 -17.53
CA THR A 50 0.14 4.01 -17.75
C THR A 50 -0.60 4.96 -16.82
N GLY A 51 0.09 5.64 -15.88
CA GLY A 51 -0.51 6.53 -14.88
C GLY A 51 -1.42 5.81 -13.88
N LYS A 52 -1.28 4.49 -13.72
CA LYS A 52 -2.10 3.64 -12.85
C LYS A 52 -1.44 3.33 -11.51
N LEU A 53 -0.19 3.75 -11.30
CA LEU A 53 0.57 3.42 -10.09
C LEU A 53 -0.16 3.87 -8.82
N ASN A 54 -0.56 5.14 -8.74
CA ASN A 54 -1.19 5.67 -7.52
C ASN A 54 -2.53 5.00 -7.21
N SER A 55 -3.36 4.73 -8.24
CA SER A 55 -4.61 3.99 -8.06
C SER A 55 -4.37 2.57 -7.55
N HIS A 56 -3.33 1.88 -8.05
CA HIS A 56 -2.96 0.55 -7.57
C HIS A 56 -2.52 0.59 -6.10
N LEU A 57 -1.66 1.54 -5.73
CA LEU A 57 -1.17 1.66 -4.35
C LEU A 57 -2.29 2.03 -3.38
N GLU A 58 -3.25 2.86 -3.80
CA GLU A 58 -4.43 3.20 -3.01
C GLU A 58 -5.36 1.98 -2.80
N GLU A 59 -5.56 1.17 -3.84
CA GLU A 59 -6.34 -0.07 -3.72
C GLU A 59 -5.69 -1.05 -2.74
N ILE A 60 -4.36 -1.19 -2.79
CA ILE A 60 -3.61 -2.02 -1.86
C ILE A 60 -3.75 -1.51 -0.43
N GLU A 61 -3.63 -0.19 -0.21
CA GLU A 61 -3.81 0.42 1.11
C GLU A 61 -5.21 0.15 1.68
N LYS A 62 -6.27 0.43 0.90
CA LYS A 62 -7.65 0.19 1.33
C LYS A 62 -7.92 -1.28 1.62
N THR A 63 -7.38 -2.18 0.78
CA THR A 63 -7.54 -3.62 0.96
C THR A 63 -6.81 -4.11 2.21
N ALA A 64 -5.60 -3.61 2.46
CA ALA A 64 -4.83 -3.94 3.65
C ALA A 64 -5.56 -3.51 4.93
N GLN A 65 -6.04 -2.27 5.00
CA GLN A 65 -6.78 -1.75 6.16
C GLN A 65 -8.03 -2.57 6.45
N LYS A 66 -8.83 -2.87 5.41
CA LYS A 66 -10.03 -3.70 5.56
C LYS A 66 -9.70 -5.12 6.05
N ARG A 67 -8.63 -5.73 5.52
CA ARG A 67 -8.19 -7.06 5.96
C ARG A 67 -7.72 -7.04 7.41
N LEU A 68 -6.99 -5.99 7.81
CA LEU A 68 -6.50 -5.83 9.18
C LEU A 68 -7.64 -5.80 10.17
N GLU A 69 -8.66 -4.97 9.94
CA GLU A 69 -9.85 -4.87 10.80
C GLU A 69 -10.56 -6.22 10.93
N VAL A 70 -10.80 -6.89 9.80
CA VAL A 70 -11.49 -8.19 9.77
C VAL A 70 -10.68 -9.28 10.47
N GLN A 71 -9.36 -9.31 10.28
CA GLN A 71 -8.49 -10.31 10.91
C GLN A 71 -8.38 -10.08 12.41
N ILE A 72 -8.18 -8.84 12.86
CA ILE A 72 -8.14 -8.52 14.29
C ILE A 72 -9.45 -8.89 14.97
N ALA A 73 -10.61 -8.57 14.37
CA ALA A 73 -11.91 -8.95 14.91
C ALA A 73 -12.05 -10.47 15.07
N LYS A 74 -11.69 -11.25 14.05
CA LYS A 74 -11.71 -12.72 14.11
C LYS A 74 -10.74 -13.30 15.13
N LEU A 75 -9.57 -12.68 15.31
CA LEU A 75 -8.60 -13.10 16.30
C LEU A 75 -9.09 -12.81 17.72
N LEU A 76 -9.76 -11.68 17.94
CA LEU A 76 -10.37 -11.32 19.22
C LEU A 76 -11.52 -12.25 19.60
N GLU A 77 -12.33 -12.70 18.64
CA GLU A 77 -13.39 -13.70 18.89
C GLU A 77 -12.80 -15.03 19.43
N LYS A 78 -11.61 -15.41 18.95
CA LYS A 78 -10.94 -16.65 19.37
C LYS A 78 -10.10 -16.48 20.63
N ASN A 79 -9.51 -15.31 20.80
CA ASN A 79 -8.59 -14.99 21.88
C ASN A 79 -8.93 -13.61 22.46
N PRO A 80 -9.90 -13.54 23.39
CA PRO A 80 -10.39 -12.28 23.93
C PRO A 80 -9.29 -11.54 24.69
N ALA A 81 -9.29 -10.22 24.59
CA ALA A 81 -8.32 -9.39 25.29
C ALA A 81 -8.59 -9.38 26.81
N PRO A 82 -7.55 -9.28 27.65
CA PRO A 82 -7.72 -9.11 29.10
C PRO A 82 -8.40 -7.78 29.44
N SER A 83 -8.90 -7.62 30.67
CA SER A 83 -9.52 -6.35 31.08
C SER A 83 -8.52 -5.20 31.00
N LYS A 84 -8.86 -4.16 30.25
CA LYS A 84 -8.03 -2.96 30.08
C LYS A 84 -7.90 -2.16 31.37
N GLU A 85 -8.93 -2.20 32.22
CA GLU A 85 -8.99 -1.49 33.50
C GLU A 85 -8.10 -2.17 34.55
N GLU A 86 -8.11 -3.50 34.58
CA GLU A 86 -7.32 -4.29 35.53
C GLU A 86 -5.86 -4.41 35.14
N ASN A 87 -5.58 -4.57 33.84
CA ASN A 87 -4.21 -4.72 33.35
C ASN A 87 -3.99 -4.04 31.98
N PRO A 88 -3.78 -2.72 31.96
CA PRO A 88 -3.62 -1.97 30.72
C PRO A 88 -2.38 -2.38 29.91
N MET A 89 -1.32 -2.83 30.57
CA MET A 89 -0.10 -3.31 29.90
C MET A 89 -0.33 -4.64 29.19
N ALA A 90 -0.99 -5.61 29.86
CA ALA A 90 -1.33 -6.89 29.24
C ALA A 90 -2.32 -6.71 28.08
N TRP A 91 -3.31 -5.82 28.22
CA TRP A 91 -4.23 -5.49 27.13
C TRP A 91 -3.50 -4.91 25.92
N THR A 92 -2.58 -3.96 26.13
CA THR A 92 -1.80 -3.35 25.05
C THR A 92 -0.89 -4.38 24.37
N ALA A 93 -0.22 -5.22 25.15
CA ALA A 93 0.61 -6.30 24.63
C ALA A 93 -0.19 -7.30 23.78
N HIS A 94 -1.38 -7.67 24.25
CA HIS A 94 -2.30 -8.56 23.54
C HIS A 94 -2.75 -7.97 22.20
N MET A 95 -3.24 -6.73 22.22
CA MET A 95 -3.68 -6.03 21.00
C MET A 95 -2.55 -5.86 19.99
N ASN A 96 -1.34 -5.54 20.46
CA ASN A 96 -0.16 -5.43 19.60
C ASN A 96 0.23 -6.78 18.99
N SER A 97 0.14 -7.88 19.76
CA SER A 97 0.40 -9.22 19.25
C SER A 97 -0.59 -9.62 18.16
N LEU A 98 -1.89 -9.38 18.37
CA LEU A 98 -2.90 -9.69 17.35
C LEU A 98 -2.71 -8.86 16.08
N THR A 99 -2.39 -7.57 16.26
CA THR A 99 -2.10 -6.66 15.15
C THR A 99 -0.89 -7.15 14.36
N ALA A 100 0.21 -7.52 15.03
CA ALA A 100 1.41 -8.04 14.36
C ALA A 100 1.12 -9.32 13.56
N THR A 101 0.35 -10.26 14.12
CA THR A 101 -0.05 -11.49 13.40
C THR A 101 -0.88 -11.17 12.15
N ALA A 102 -1.82 -10.24 12.24
CA ALA A 102 -2.62 -9.83 11.09
C ALA A 102 -1.78 -9.09 10.03
N GLU A 103 -0.88 -8.19 10.47
CA GLU A 103 0.02 -7.48 9.57
C GLU A 103 0.94 -8.44 8.79
N GLU A 104 1.46 -9.50 9.42
CA GLU A 104 2.32 -10.48 8.75
C GLU A 104 1.59 -11.20 7.59
N SER A 105 0.35 -11.62 7.80
CA SER A 105 -0.50 -12.20 6.74
C SER A 105 -0.76 -11.20 5.61
N ILE A 106 -1.04 -9.93 5.94
CA ILE A 106 -1.29 -8.89 4.93
C ILE A 106 -0.02 -8.61 4.12
N LEU A 107 1.14 -8.52 4.76
CA LEU A 107 2.40 -8.26 4.09
C LEU A 107 2.73 -9.36 3.08
N THR A 108 2.57 -10.62 3.47
CA THR A 108 2.88 -11.78 2.63
C THR A 108 1.89 -11.96 1.49
N GLU A 109 0.58 -11.84 1.76
CA GLU A 109 -0.47 -12.13 0.77
C GLU A 109 -0.77 -10.96 -0.18
N LEU A 110 -0.54 -9.72 0.25
CA LEU A 110 -0.94 -8.52 -0.49
C LEU A 110 0.25 -7.67 -0.92
N VAL A 111 1.12 -7.30 0.02
CA VAL A 111 2.18 -6.32 -0.23
C VAL A 111 3.36 -6.91 -1.00
N TYR A 112 3.79 -8.12 -0.65
CA TYR A 112 4.94 -8.79 -1.26
C TYR A 112 4.57 -9.88 -2.27
N SER A 113 3.28 -9.95 -2.63
CA SER A 113 2.76 -10.89 -3.63
C SER A 113 3.17 -10.56 -5.05
#